data_AF-A0A2E2P1T5-F1
#
_entry.id   AF-A0A2E2P1T5-F1
#
_cell.length_a   1.000
_cell.length_b   1.000
_cell.length_c   1.000
_cell.angle_alpha   90.00
_cell.angle_beta   90.00
_cell.angle_gamma   90.00
#
_symmetry.space_group_name_H-M   'P 1'
#
loop_
_entity.id
_entity.type
_entity.pdbx_description
1 polymer ?
#
loop_
_entity_poly.entity_id
_entity_poly.type
_entity_poly.pdbx_seq_one_letter_code
_entity_poly.pdbx_strand_id
1 'polypeptide(L)'
;MLSYEPPIDQFKKKDLPIGVLVEGVFKSIYANRMTPNMYTSGEINYKDVSKETMQLFIADGDLIRNRYNPESNEFYALGMDKYTQQVYGNKDFFLNAVNYMLDESGLILSNTKSFKIRLLNREFIAQNRLMLQLLNTAVPIAIVVIFGLVFGLIRRRKYS
;
A
#
# COMPACT_ATOMS: atom_id res chain seq x y z
N MET A 1 26.48 0.12 9.24
CA MET A 1 25.41 0.24 10.24
C MET A 1 25.81 1.35 11.19
N LEU A 2 24.92 2.31 11.46
CA LEU A 2 25.21 3.43 12.37
C LEU A 2 25.30 2.91 13.80
N SER A 3 26.26 3.43 14.57
CA SER A 3 26.54 2.97 15.94
C SER A 3 25.56 3.51 16.99
N TYR A 4 24.61 4.35 16.58
CA TYR A 4 23.61 4.97 17.44
C TYR A 4 22.28 5.11 16.68
N GLU A 5 21.16 4.98 17.40
CA GLU A 5 19.83 5.24 16.83
C GLU A 5 19.68 6.74 16.53
N PRO A 6 19.21 7.11 15.32
CA PRO A 6 19.03 8.51 14.95
C PRO A 6 17.96 9.19 15.84
N PRO A 7 18.15 10.45 16.24
CA PRO A 7 17.19 11.18 17.05
C PRO A 7 15.82 11.32 16.35
N ILE A 8 14.73 11.06 17.08
CA ILE A 8 13.36 11.12 16.56
C ILE A 8 13.03 12.49 15.94
N ASP A 9 13.60 13.56 16.51
CA ASP A 9 13.42 14.95 16.05
C ASP A 9 13.91 15.21 14.62
N GLN A 10 14.71 14.30 14.04
CA GLN A 10 15.21 14.42 12.66
C GLN A 10 14.20 13.89 11.63
N PHE A 11 13.22 13.08 12.04
CA PHE A 11 12.19 12.53 11.15
C PHE A 11 11.01 13.48 10.94
N LYS A 12 11.29 14.66 10.36
CA LYS A 12 10.28 15.72 10.12
C LYS A 12 9.48 15.56 8.83
N LYS A 13 9.93 14.69 7.92
CA LYS A 13 9.30 14.48 6.61
C LYS A 13 8.26 13.37 6.68
N LYS A 14 7.09 13.63 6.11
CA LYS A 14 6.01 12.65 5.93
C LYS A 14 5.93 12.24 4.47
N ASP A 15 5.27 11.12 4.20
CA ASP A 15 4.96 10.62 2.85
C ASP A 15 6.19 10.42 1.95
N LEU A 16 7.30 9.99 2.55
CA LEU A 16 8.51 9.65 1.79
C LEU A 16 8.26 8.38 0.96
N PRO A 17 8.57 8.39 -0.34
CA PRO A 17 8.45 7.19 -1.17
C PRO A 17 9.44 6.14 -0.68
N ILE A 18 8.92 4.96 -0.32
CA ILE A 18 9.72 3.82 0.15
C ILE A 18 10.25 2.94 -0.99
N GLY A 19 9.73 3.13 -2.20
CA GLY A 19 10.20 2.46 -3.40
C GLY A 19 9.76 3.20 -4.66
N VAL A 20 10.57 3.06 -5.72
CA VAL A 20 10.38 3.74 -7.01
C VAL A 20 10.71 2.76 -8.13
N LEU A 21 9.84 2.70 -9.14
CA LEU A 21 10.11 2.02 -10.41
C LEU A 21 10.63 3.06 -11.42
N VAL A 22 11.77 2.78 -12.04
CA VAL A 22 12.35 3.64 -13.08
C VAL A 22 12.40 2.86 -14.37
N GLU A 23 11.90 3.44 -15.44
CA GLU A 23 11.79 2.82 -16.76
C GLU A 23 12.60 3.62 -17.78
N GLY A 24 13.22 2.92 -18.72
CA GLY A 24 13.92 3.52 -19.83
C GLY A 24 15.21 2.81 -20.15
N VAL A 25 16.19 3.59 -20.60
CA VAL A 25 17.45 3.11 -21.13
C VAL A 25 18.59 3.51 -20.19
N PHE A 26 19.37 2.53 -19.75
CA PHE A 26 20.40 2.71 -18.74
C PHE A 26 21.80 2.47 -19.32
N LYS A 27 22.76 3.26 -18.85
CA LYS A 27 24.17 3.07 -19.17
C LYS A 27 24.73 1.87 -18.40
N SER A 28 25.47 1.02 -19.09
CA SER A 28 26.13 -0.14 -18.50
C SER A 28 27.18 0.29 -17.47
N ILE A 29 27.27 -0.44 -16.35
CA ILE A 29 28.33 -0.23 -15.36
C ILE A 29 29.73 -0.48 -15.92
N TYR A 30 29.81 -1.29 -16.99
CA TYR A 30 31.05 -1.63 -17.69
C TYR A 30 31.41 -0.63 -18.79
N ALA A 31 30.58 0.39 -19.03
CA ALA A 31 30.89 1.50 -19.92
C ALA A 31 32.24 2.12 -19.58
N ASN A 32 33.13 2.19 -20.58
CA ASN A 32 34.50 2.70 -20.44
C ASN A 32 35.39 1.95 -19.44
N ARG A 33 35.03 0.73 -19.02
CA ARG A 33 35.81 -0.09 -18.09
C ARG A 33 36.37 -1.38 -18.70
N MET A 34 36.02 -1.68 -19.95
CA MET A 34 36.53 -2.87 -20.63
C MET A 34 37.84 -2.59 -21.35
N THR A 35 38.75 -3.57 -21.32
CA THR A 35 40.03 -3.49 -22.02
C THR A 35 39.86 -3.82 -23.51
N PRO A 36 40.71 -3.29 -24.41
CA PRO A 36 40.63 -3.54 -25.85
C PRO A 36 40.59 -5.03 -26.20
N ASN A 37 41.34 -5.86 -25.47
CA ASN A 37 41.40 -7.31 -25.69
C ASN A 37 40.06 -8.01 -25.47
N MET A 38 39.22 -7.51 -24.56
CA MET A 38 37.88 -8.08 -24.29
C MET A 38 36.84 -7.69 -25.35
N TYR A 39 37.05 -6.57 -26.05
CA TYR A 39 36.23 -6.22 -27.22
C TYR A 39 36.57 -7.08 -28.43
N THR A 40 37.86 -7.39 -28.62
CA THR A 40 38.34 -8.06 -29.84
C THR A 40 38.21 -9.58 -29.77
N SER A 41 38.19 -10.19 -28.58
CA SER A 41 38.08 -11.65 -28.44
C SER A 41 36.71 -12.23 -28.83
N GLY A 42 35.66 -11.40 -28.88
CA GLY A 42 34.30 -11.84 -29.25
C GLY A 42 33.60 -12.75 -28.24
N GLU A 43 34.23 -13.00 -27.08
CA GLU A 43 33.71 -13.90 -26.04
C GLU A 43 32.56 -13.27 -25.23
N ILE A 44 32.44 -11.94 -25.24
CA ILE A 44 31.47 -11.19 -24.43
C ILE A 44 30.57 -10.36 -25.35
N ASN A 45 29.26 -10.62 -25.30
CA ASN A 45 28.26 -9.78 -25.97
C ASN A 45 27.97 -8.51 -25.16
N TYR A 46 28.97 -7.64 -25.09
CA TYR A 46 28.90 -6.39 -24.34
C TYR A 46 27.93 -5.40 -24.96
N LYS A 47 27.18 -4.71 -24.11
CA LYS A 47 26.31 -3.60 -24.47
C LYS A 47 26.66 -2.39 -23.61
N ASP A 48 26.96 -1.27 -24.26
CA ASP A 48 27.24 0.00 -23.58
C ASP A 48 25.97 0.59 -22.97
N VAL A 49 24.84 0.33 -23.61
CA VAL A 49 23.52 0.85 -23.24
C VAL A 49 22.51 -0.30 -23.24
N SER A 50 21.61 -0.31 -22.25
CA SER A 50 20.56 -1.33 -22.16
C SER A 50 19.51 -1.16 -23.25
N LYS A 51 18.72 -2.20 -23.50
CA LYS A 51 17.39 -2.01 -24.13
C LYS A 51 16.47 -1.26 -23.16
N GLU A 52 15.31 -0.81 -23.62
CA GLU A 52 14.27 -0.33 -22.71
C GLU A 52 13.98 -1.40 -21.66
N THR A 53 14.11 -1.03 -20.40
CA THR A 53 14.00 -1.94 -19.25
C THR A 53 13.55 -1.16 -18.01
N MET A 54 13.33 -1.87 -16.92
CA MET A 54 12.79 -1.32 -15.69
C MET A 54 13.71 -1.68 -14.52
N GLN A 55 13.83 -0.78 -13.55
CA GLN A 55 14.58 -0.99 -12.31
C GLN A 55 13.72 -0.57 -11.12
N LEU A 56 13.46 -1.52 -10.21
CA LEU A 56 12.75 -1.28 -8.97
C LEU A 56 13.74 -1.00 -7.83
N PHE A 57 13.64 0.17 -7.24
CA PHE A 57 14.43 0.57 -6.06
C PHE A 57 13.56 0.56 -4.83
N ILE A 58 14.05 -0.04 -3.75
CA ILE A 58 13.36 -0.12 -2.46
C ILE A 58 14.32 0.31 -1.36
N ALA A 59 13.85 1.17 -0.46
CA ALA A 59 14.68 1.80 0.56
C ALA A 59 15.13 0.81 1.67
N ASP A 60 14.35 -0.24 1.92
CA ASP A 60 14.61 -1.21 2.99
C ASP A 60 14.53 -2.66 2.50
N GLY A 61 15.61 -3.40 2.73
CA GLY A 61 15.72 -4.82 2.38
C GLY A 61 14.93 -5.75 3.32
N ASP A 62 14.51 -5.28 4.49
CA ASP A 62 13.71 -6.07 5.42
C ASP A 62 12.30 -6.34 4.87
N LEU A 63 11.85 -5.58 3.88
CA LEU A 63 10.53 -5.73 3.25
C LEU A 63 10.35 -7.07 2.52
N ILE A 64 11.42 -7.64 1.96
CA ILE A 64 11.39 -8.93 1.25
C ILE A 64 11.82 -10.11 2.15
N ARG A 65 12.21 -9.85 3.40
CA ARG A 65 12.76 -10.87 4.30
C ARG A 65 11.66 -11.71 4.94
N ASN A 66 11.73 -13.03 4.80
CA ASN A 66 10.98 -13.97 5.62
C ASN A 66 11.59 -14.08 7.01
N ARG A 67 10.76 -14.02 8.06
CA ARG A 67 11.21 -14.27 9.43
C ARG A 67 11.38 -15.77 9.64
N TYR A 68 12.41 -16.16 10.37
CA TYR A 68 12.67 -17.56 10.76
C TYR A 68 12.21 -17.80 12.20
N ASN A 69 11.57 -18.94 12.43
CA ASN A 69 11.23 -19.42 13.77
C ASN A 69 12.22 -20.54 14.18
N PRO A 70 13.13 -20.29 15.14
CA PRO A 70 14.04 -21.31 15.64
C PRO A 70 13.34 -22.46 16.38
N GLU A 71 12.17 -22.22 16.98
CA GLU A 71 11.47 -23.23 17.79
C GLU A 71 10.78 -24.29 16.92
N SER A 72 10.14 -23.87 15.83
CA SER A 72 9.50 -24.78 14.87
C SER A 72 10.40 -25.14 13.68
N ASN A 73 11.57 -24.52 13.56
CA ASN A 73 12.50 -24.67 12.43
C ASN A 73 11.86 -24.34 11.06
N GLU A 74 10.99 -23.34 11.01
CA GLU A 74 10.24 -22.95 9.81
C GLU A 74 10.38 -21.46 9.48
N PHE A 75 10.15 -21.10 8.22
CA PHE A 75 10.06 -19.71 7.78
C PHE A 75 8.60 -19.26 7.75
N TYR A 76 8.33 -18.10 8.34
CA TYR A 76 7.02 -17.46 8.23
C TYR A 76 6.77 -17.01 6.79
N ALA A 77 5.49 -16.96 6.41
CA ALA A 77 5.07 -16.36 5.16
C ALA A 77 5.55 -14.90 5.05
N LEU A 78 5.91 -14.48 3.84
CA LEU A 78 6.41 -13.13 3.58
C LEU A 78 5.33 -12.09 3.93
N GLY A 79 5.67 -11.14 4.81
CA GLY A 79 4.74 -10.13 5.32
C GLY A 79 3.99 -10.54 6.59
N MET A 80 4.20 -11.72 7.16
CA MET A 80 3.60 -12.10 8.44
C MET A 80 4.37 -11.49 9.62
N ASP A 81 3.66 -10.76 10.48
CA ASP A 81 4.22 -10.26 11.74
C ASP A 81 3.83 -11.16 12.93
N LYS A 82 4.84 -11.77 13.56
CA LYS A 82 4.66 -12.74 14.66
C LYS A 82 3.99 -12.16 15.90
N TYR A 83 4.13 -10.86 16.15
CA TYR A 83 3.61 -10.23 17.37
C TYR A 83 2.14 -9.86 17.22
N THR A 84 1.77 -9.35 16.04
CA THR A 84 0.40 -8.94 15.73
C THR A 84 -0.43 -10.04 15.07
N GLN A 85 0.22 -11.15 14.66
CA GLN A 85 -0.36 -12.25 13.88
C GLN A 85 -1.03 -11.77 12.58
N GLN A 86 -0.62 -10.60 12.09
CA GLN A 86 -1.18 -9.98 10.90
C GLN A 86 -0.30 -10.29 9.68
N VAL A 87 -0.94 -10.59 8.55
CA VAL A 87 -0.27 -10.74 7.27
C VAL A 87 -0.41 -9.45 6.46
N TYR A 88 0.72 -8.83 6.14
CA TYR A 88 0.82 -7.67 5.26
C TYR A 88 0.97 -8.09 3.80
N GLY A 89 0.65 -7.17 2.88
CA GLY A 89 0.69 -7.39 1.44
C GLY A 89 2.09 -7.42 0.81
N ASN A 90 3.15 -7.69 1.57
CA ASN A 90 4.53 -7.70 1.06
C ASN A 90 4.69 -8.75 -0.06
N LYS A 91 4.18 -9.97 0.17
CA LYS A 91 4.21 -11.05 -0.82
C LYS A 91 3.55 -10.61 -2.13
N ASP A 92 2.33 -10.10 -2.04
CA ASP A 92 1.56 -9.68 -3.22
C ASP A 92 2.23 -8.50 -3.92
N PHE A 93 2.79 -7.54 -3.18
CA PHE A 93 3.54 -6.42 -3.74
C PHE A 93 4.71 -6.89 -4.61
N PHE A 94 5.58 -7.74 -4.07
CA PHE A 94 6.76 -8.21 -4.80
C PHE A 94 6.39 -9.10 -5.99
N LEU A 95 5.41 -9.98 -5.81
CA LEU A 95 4.94 -10.85 -6.90
C LEU A 95 4.35 -10.02 -8.05
N ASN A 96 3.54 -9.03 -7.74
CA ASN A 96 2.99 -8.11 -8.75
C ASN A 96 4.07 -7.25 -9.40
N ALA A 97 5.06 -6.77 -8.63
CA ALA A 97 6.14 -5.96 -9.15
C ALA A 97 7.03 -6.76 -10.13
N VAL A 98 7.38 -8.00 -9.79
CA VAL A 98 8.15 -8.89 -10.68
C VAL A 98 7.34 -9.22 -11.93
N ASN A 99 6.06 -9.56 -11.79
CA ASN A 99 5.20 -9.84 -12.94
C ASN A 99 5.08 -8.63 -13.87
N TYR A 100 4.95 -7.42 -13.31
CA TYR A 100 4.93 -6.18 -14.08
C TYR A 100 6.23 -5.98 -14.88
N MET A 101 7.39 -6.21 -14.24
CA MET A 101 8.70 -6.01 -14.88
C MET A 101 9.04 -7.07 -15.93
N LEU A 102 8.48 -8.27 -15.83
CA LEU A 102 8.74 -9.38 -16.76
C LEU A 102 7.76 -9.46 -17.94
N ASP A 103 6.75 -8.60 -17.96
CA ASP A 103 5.74 -8.53 -19.04
C ASP A 103 5.04 -9.87 -19.33
N GLU A 104 4.82 -10.68 -18.28
CA GLU A 104 3.93 -11.84 -18.39
C GLU A 104 2.48 -11.39 -18.25
N SER A 105 1.95 -10.89 -19.36
CA SER A 105 0.52 -10.64 -19.62
C SER A 105 -0.13 -9.49 -18.81
N GLY A 106 -0.97 -8.69 -19.47
CA GLY A 106 -1.80 -7.64 -18.87
C GLY A 106 -2.84 -8.09 -17.83
N LEU A 107 -2.57 -9.16 -17.08
CA LEU A 107 -3.41 -9.78 -16.04
C LEU A 107 -3.46 -8.99 -14.72
N ILE A 108 -2.61 -7.95 -14.55
CA ILE A 108 -2.63 -7.09 -13.35
C ILE A 108 -4.00 -6.39 -13.18
N LEU A 109 -4.77 -6.21 -14.25
CA LEU A 109 -6.06 -5.52 -14.24
C LEU A 109 -7.20 -6.32 -13.55
N SER A 110 -7.04 -7.63 -13.31
CA SER A 110 -8.17 -8.47 -12.85
C SER A 110 -8.34 -8.54 -11.32
N ASN A 111 -7.30 -8.22 -10.53
CA ASN A 111 -7.29 -8.51 -9.09
C ASN A 111 -7.56 -7.32 -8.14
N THR A 112 -7.92 -6.12 -8.64
CA THR A 112 -7.93 -4.90 -7.81
C THR A 112 -9.25 -4.59 -7.07
N LYS A 113 -10.29 -5.43 -7.12
CA LYS A 113 -11.48 -5.18 -6.28
C LYS A 113 -11.34 -5.76 -4.86
N SER A 114 -10.29 -5.39 -4.14
CA SER A 114 -10.33 -5.47 -2.67
C SER A 114 -11.02 -4.20 -2.15
N PHE A 115 -12.26 -4.36 -1.70
CA PHE A 115 -13.01 -3.29 -1.04
C PHE A 115 -12.28 -2.99 0.28
N LYS A 116 -11.40 -1.98 0.30
CA LYS A 116 -10.82 -1.48 1.55
C LYS A 116 -11.96 -0.91 2.38
N ILE A 117 -12.46 -1.70 3.32
CA ILE A 117 -13.34 -1.21 4.37
C ILE A 117 -12.54 -0.12 5.09
N ARG A 118 -12.91 1.15 4.93
CA ARG A 118 -12.31 2.22 5.71
C ARG A 118 -12.55 1.89 7.17
N LEU A 119 -11.47 1.67 7.92
CA LEU A 119 -11.57 1.40 9.34
C LEU A 119 -12.29 2.59 9.99
N LEU A 120 -13.35 2.28 10.72
CA LEU A 120 -14.14 3.29 11.40
C LEU A 120 -13.24 3.99 12.43
N ASN A 121 -13.11 5.32 12.33
CA ASN A 121 -12.24 6.09 13.23
C ASN A 121 -12.79 6.05 14.66
N ARG A 122 -12.21 5.16 15.47
CA ARG A 122 -12.65 4.91 16.85
C ARG A 122 -12.44 6.11 17.77
N GLU A 123 -11.38 6.90 17.54
CA GLU A 123 -11.09 8.11 18.33
C GLU A 123 -12.15 9.19 18.10
N PHE A 124 -12.53 9.43 16.85
CA PHE A 124 -13.57 10.39 16.51
C PHE A 124 -14.92 10.03 17.14
N ILE A 125 -15.27 8.74 17.14
CA ILE A 125 -16.50 8.24 17.76
C ILE A 125 -16.46 8.38 19.28
N ALA A 126 -15.31 8.10 19.91
CA ALA A 126 -15.16 8.22 21.35
C ALA A 126 -15.34 9.67 21.82
N GLN A 127 -14.74 10.63 21.10
CA GLN A 127 -14.85 12.06 21.43
C GLN A 127 -16.26 12.62 21.17
N ASN A 128 -16.94 12.16 20.11
CA ASN A 128 -18.23 12.72 19.68
C ASN A 128 -19.44 11.80 19.96
N ARG A 129 -19.29 10.83 20.87
CA ARG A 129 -20.28 9.77 21.11
C ARG A 129 -21.69 10.31 21.37
N LEU A 130 -21.81 11.32 22.24
CA LEU A 130 -23.09 11.92 22.60
C LEU A 130 -23.76 12.62 21.42
N MET A 131 -23.01 13.38 20.64
CA MET A 131 -23.52 14.06 19.45
C MET A 131 -24.01 13.03 18.42
N LEU A 132 -23.20 12.00 18.15
CA LEU A 132 -23.53 10.92 17.21
C LEU A 132 -24.78 10.14 17.64
N GLN A 133 -24.92 9.85 18.93
CA GLN A 133 -26.08 9.16 19.48
C GLN A 133 -27.34 10.02 19.41
N LEU A 134 -27.26 11.30 19.81
CA LEU A 134 -28.37 12.24 19.71
C LEU A 134 -28.83 12.43 18.27
N LEU A 135 -27.91 12.58 17.32
CA LEU A 135 -28.26 12.71 15.91
C LEU A 135 -29.02 11.47 15.42
N ASN A 136 -28.46 10.28 15.67
CA ASN A 136 -29.05 9.02 15.18
C ASN A 136 -30.37 8.66 15.88
N THR A 137 -30.63 9.16 17.08
CA THR A 137 -31.89 8.90 17.81
C THR A 137 -32.93 10.01 17.61
N ALA A 138 -32.54 11.28 17.66
CA ALA A 138 -33.48 12.39 17.58
C ALA A 138 -33.98 12.63 16.15
N VAL A 139 -33.14 12.42 15.12
CA VAL A 139 -33.53 12.66 13.72
C VAL A 139 -34.70 11.75 13.28
N PRO A 140 -34.67 10.42 13.49
CA PRO A 140 -35.81 9.56 13.14
C PRO A 140 -37.10 9.94 13.88
N ILE A 141 -37.00 10.27 15.17
CA ILE A 141 -38.16 10.66 15.98
C ILE A 141 -38.77 11.97 15.46
N ALA A 142 -37.93 12.96 15.17
CA ALA A 142 -38.37 14.24 14.60
C ALA A 142 -39.08 14.04 13.26
N ILE A 143 -38.57 13.16 12.39
CA ILE A 143 -39.21 12.83 11.12
C ILE A 143 -40.63 12.27 11.34
N VAL A 144 -40.80 11.31 12.25
CA VAL A 144 -42.13 10.73 12.55
C VAL A 144 -43.11 11.78 13.08
N VAL A 145 -42.67 12.64 13.99
CA VAL A 145 -43.51 13.71 14.55
C VAL A 145 -43.93 14.72 13.48
N ILE A 146 -42.99 15.13 12.61
CA ILE A 146 -43.28 16.04 11.50
C ILE A 146 -44.31 15.42 10.56
N PHE A 147 -44.15 14.16 10.18
CA PHE A 147 -45.15 13.47 9.35
C PHE A 147 -46.51 13.42 10.05
N GLY A 148 -46.55 13.07 11.34
CA GLY A 148 -47.81 13.05 12.11
C GLY A 148 -48.52 14.40 12.13
N LEU A 149 -47.79 15.49 12.33
CA LEU A 149 -48.34 16.86 12.31
C LEU A 149 -48.82 17.27 10.91
N VAL A 150 -48.02 17.00 9.88
CA VAL A 150 -48.39 17.29 8.48
C VAL A 150 -49.66 16.55 8.09
N PHE A 151 -49.74 15.24 8.37
CA PHE A 151 -50.95 14.44 8.12
C PHE A 151 -52.15 14.95 8.93
N GLY A 152 -51.95 15.35 10.18
CA GLY A 152 -52.99 15.94 11.03
C GLY A 152 -53.54 17.26 10.45
N LEU A 153 -52.67 18.15 9.98
CA LEU A 153 -53.05 19.43 9.38
C LEU A 153 -53.77 19.24 8.03
N ILE A 154 -53.29 18.33 7.19
CA ILE A 154 -53.94 18.00 5.91
C ILE A 154 -55.34 17.41 6.16
N ARG A 155 -55.47 16.49 7.12
CA ARG A 155 -56.76 15.89 7.49
C ARG A 155 -57.76 16.94 7.97
N ARG A 156 -57.32 17.87 8.82
CA ARG A 156 -58.18 18.97 9.33
C ARG A 156 -58.65 19.92 8.22
N ARG A 157 -57.87 20.13 7.16
CA ARG A 157 -58.26 20.99 6.02
C ARG A 157 -59.16 20.31 4.99
N LYS A 158 -59.18 18.97 4.93
CA LYS A 158 -59.90 18.21 3.89
C LYS A 158 -61.21 17.58 4.38
N TYR A 159 -61.35 17.35 5.68
CA TYR A 159 -62.49 16.61 6.26
C TYR A 159 -63.22 17.33 7.40
N SER A 160 -62.84 18.58 7.72
CA SER A 160 -63.62 19.51 8.56
C SER A 160 -63.80 20.83 7.82
#